data_AF-A0A6J5EYL4-F1
#
_entry.id   AF-A0A6J5EYL4-F1
#
_cell.length_a   1.000
_cell.length_b   1.000
_cell.length_c   1.000
_cell.angle_alpha   90.00
_cell.angle_beta   90.00
_cell.angle_gamma   90.00
#
_symmetry.space_group_name_H-M   'P 1'
#
loop_
_entity.id
_entity.type
_entity.pdbx_description
1 polymer ?
#
loop_
_entity_poly.entity_id
_entity_poly.type
_entity_poly.pdbx_seq_one_letter_code
_entity_poly.pdbx_strand_id
1 'polypeptide(L)'
;MPFDMHLKFGSGGVTITGDSVHQKHTNQIPILSWSWDITNRGDLHANATSGGKADVGDLRIVKYVDTASNAILEACCTGARSQNAYIYVTNTTKEPTDFLTVELSEGVIVTAVSNSANLGGDRLTETIWLHFGKFSYQYQPQDENGAPKGGIKQFAYDIKKAVKA
;
A
#
# COMPACT_ATOMS: atom_id res chain seq x y z
N MET A 1 -9.68 7.58 16.26
CA MET A 1 -8.35 7.18 16.77
C MET A 1 -7.32 7.74 15.80
N PRO A 2 -6.32 8.50 16.26
CA PRO A 2 -5.20 8.89 15.41
C PRO A 2 -4.41 7.65 14.98
N PHE A 3 -3.82 7.71 13.79
CA PHE A 3 -2.98 6.65 13.26
C PHE A 3 -1.87 7.23 12.40
N ASP A 4 -0.76 6.50 12.32
CA ASP A 4 0.33 6.75 11.39
C ASP A 4 0.30 5.73 10.25
N MET A 5 0.83 6.11 9.10
CA MET A 5 0.89 5.22 7.94
C MET A 5 2.29 5.18 7.35
N HIS A 6 2.73 3.97 7.01
CA HIS A 6 4.06 3.74 6.45
C HIS A 6 3.99 2.82 5.23
N LEU A 7 4.80 3.16 4.22
CA LEU A 7 5.09 2.31 3.07
C LEU A 7 6.50 1.75 3.21
N LYS A 8 6.64 0.45 2.98
CA LYS A 8 7.93 -0.24 2.94
C LYS A 8 8.06 -1.01 1.63
N PHE A 9 9.15 -0.81 0.91
CA PHE A 9 9.53 -1.70 -0.19
C PHE A 9 10.42 -2.84 0.31
N GLY A 10 10.24 -4.02 -0.28
CA GLY A 10 11.16 -5.14 -0.11
C GLY A 10 12.44 -4.96 -0.90
N SER A 11 13.24 -6.02 -0.94
CA SER A 11 14.41 -6.08 -1.83
C SER A 11 13.99 -6.02 -3.29
N GLY A 12 14.85 -5.47 -4.15
CA GLY A 12 14.56 -5.26 -5.56
C GLY A 12 15.78 -4.81 -6.34
N GLY A 13 15.56 -4.45 -7.61
CA GLY A 13 16.62 -3.90 -8.47
C GLY A 13 17.09 -2.51 -8.04
N VAL A 14 16.25 -1.77 -7.29
CA VAL A 14 16.57 -0.49 -6.68
C VAL A 14 16.22 -0.59 -5.19
N THR A 15 17.10 -0.10 -4.33
CA THR A 15 16.82 -0.03 -2.89
C THR A 15 16.08 1.26 -2.58
N ILE A 16 14.86 1.14 -2.07
CA ILE A 16 14.01 2.28 -1.72
C ILE A 16 13.89 2.32 -0.20
N THR A 17 14.33 3.43 0.40
CA THR A 17 14.37 3.63 1.86
C THR A 17 13.91 5.05 2.16
N GLY A 18 13.03 5.22 3.15
CA GLY A 18 12.47 6.53 3.52
C GLY A 18 13.06 7.10 4.81
N ASP A 19 12.51 8.23 5.25
CA ASP A 19 13.02 9.01 6.38
C ASP A 19 12.27 8.81 7.70
N SER A 20 11.41 7.79 7.81
CA SER A 20 10.65 7.61 9.05
C SER A 20 11.57 7.32 10.24
N VAL A 21 11.36 8.06 11.32
CA VAL A 21 11.98 7.85 12.64
C VAL A 21 11.03 7.12 13.60
N HIS A 22 9.89 6.62 13.12
CA HIS A 22 8.93 5.87 13.94
C HIS A 22 9.60 4.58 14.46
N GLN A 23 9.47 4.28 15.75
CA GLN A 23 10.19 3.17 16.40
C GLN A 23 9.99 1.82 15.72
N LYS A 24 8.77 1.56 15.23
CA LYS A 24 8.41 0.31 14.54
C LYS A 24 8.65 0.35 13.02
N HIS A 25 8.68 1.55 12.44
CA HIS A 25 8.72 1.76 11.00
C HIS A 25 9.93 2.60 10.58
N THR A 26 11.05 2.42 11.28
CA THR A 26 12.28 3.17 11.01
C THR A 26 12.75 2.91 9.58
N ASN A 27 13.20 3.97 8.89
CA ASN A 27 13.66 3.96 7.51
C ASN A 27 12.58 3.55 6.48
N GLN A 28 11.31 3.47 6.90
CA GLN A 28 10.17 3.33 5.98
C GLN A 28 9.72 4.73 5.52
N ILE A 29 8.83 4.76 4.54
CA ILE A 29 8.31 5.99 3.97
C ILE A 29 7.04 6.38 4.73
N PRO A 30 6.99 7.53 5.43
CA PRO A 30 5.73 8.07 5.93
C PRO A 30 4.80 8.43 4.76
N ILE A 31 3.54 7.98 4.81
CA ILE A 31 2.55 8.29 3.77
C ILE A 31 1.37 9.09 4.33
N LEU A 32 0.79 9.94 3.49
CA LEU A 32 -0.28 10.88 3.85
C LEU A 32 -1.66 10.31 3.55
N SER A 33 -1.77 9.59 2.45
CA SER A 33 -2.99 8.90 2.07
C SER A 33 -2.69 7.80 1.07
N TRP A 34 -3.63 6.87 0.96
CA TRP A 34 -3.63 5.87 -0.10
C TRP A 34 -5.08 5.61 -0.53
N SER A 35 -5.25 5.20 -1.78
CA SER A 35 -6.54 4.81 -2.35
C SER A 35 -6.33 3.61 -3.26
N TRP A 36 -7.28 2.68 -3.25
CA TRP A 36 -7.18 1.47 -4.04
C TRP A 36 -8.56 0.94 -4.39
N ASP A 37 -8.78 0.68 -5.67
CA ASP A 37 -10.06 0.26 -6.21
C ASP A 37 -9.94 -1.15 -6.80
N ILE A 38 -10.90 -2.00 -6.42
CA ILE A 38 -11.10 -3.33 -6.99
C ILE A 38 -12.54 -3.37 -7.48
N THR A 39 -12.74 -3.63 -8.76
CA THR A 39 -14.08 -3.71 -9.36
C THR A 39 -14.35 -5.13 -9.83
N ASN A 40 -15.62 -5.53 -9.84
CA ASN A 40 -16.04 -6.77 -10.48
C ASN A 40 -17.20 -6.45 -11.41
N ARG A 41 -17.02 -6.70 -12.70
CA ARG A 41 -18.01 -6.39 -13.76
C ARG A 41 -18.96 -7.55 -14.04
N GLY A 42 -19.31 -8.33 -13.01
CA GLY A 42 -20.33 -9.37 -13.11
C GLY A 42 -21.70 -8.76 -13.43
N ASP A 43 -22.40 -9.32 -14.42
CA ASP A 43 -23.74 -8.88 -14.83
C ASP A 43 -24.75 -10.01 -14.60
N LEU A 44 -25.47 -9.91 -13.48
CA LEU A 44 -26.48 -10.89 -13.09
C LEU A 44 -27.80 -10.75 -13.86
N HIS A 45 -28.00 -9.66 -14.61
CA HIS A 45 -29.18 -9.45 -15.46
C HIS A 45 -29.00 -10.11 -16.83
N ALA A 46 -27.80 -10.03 -17.41
CA ALA A 46 -27.51 -10.66 -18.70
C ALA A 46 -27.19 -12.16 -18.55
N ASN A 47 -26.47 -12.56 -17.50
CA ASN A 47 -26.14 -13.96 -17.24
C ASN A 47 -25.97 -14.23 -15.74
N ALA A 48 -27.04 -14.70 -15.09
CA ALA A 48 -27.10 -14.96 -13.65
C ALA A 48 -26.01 -15.93 -13.12
N THR A 49 -25.32 -16.66 -14.00
CA THR A 49 -24.27 -17.61 -13.62
C THR A 49 -22.84 -17.03 -13.67
N SER A 50 -22.59 -15.90 -14.33
CA SER A 50 -21.24 -15.32 -14.40
C SER A 50 -21.09 -14.17 -13.41
N GLY A 51 -20.59 -14.46 -12.21
CA GLY A 51 -20.26 -13.46 -11.18
C GLY A 51 -19.08 -12.53 -11.51
N GLY A 52 -18.63 -12.50 -12.78
CA GLY A 52 -17.49 -11.71 -13.27
C GLY A 52 -16.13 -12.13 -12.71
N LYS A 53 -15.09 -11.39 -13.08
CA LYS A 53 -13.73 -11.50 -12.53
C LYS A 53 -13.34 -10.17 -11.93
N ALA A 54 -12.54 -10.21 -10.86
CA ALA A 54 -12.00 -9.01 -10.25
C ALA A 54 -11.03 -8.31 -11.21
N ASP A 55 -11.22 -7.01 -11.40
CA ASP A 55 -10.30 -6.07 -12.01
C ASP A 55 -9.65 -5.28 -10.87
N VAL A 56 -8.38 -5.56 -10.62
CA VAL A 56 -7.60 -5.02 -9.51
C VAL A 56 -6.75 -3.87 -10.05
N GLY A 57 -7.10 -2.65 -9.67
CA GLY A 57 -6.37 -1.45 -10.11
C GLY A 57 -5.05 -1.25 -9.36
N ASP A 58 -4.27 -0.27 -9.84
CA ASP A 58 -3.07 0.19 -9.16
C ASP A 58 -3.40 0.81 -7.81
N LEU A 59 -2.53 0.57 -6.84
CA LEU A 59 -2.65 1.21 -5.54
C LEU A 59 -1.95 2.58 -5.60
N ARG A 60 -2.70 3.64 -5.30
CA ARG A 60 -2.22 5.03 -5.33
C ARG A 60 -1.84 5.49 -3.93
N ILE A 61 -0.68 6.11 -3.79
CA ILE A 61 -0.14 6.61 -2.51
C ILE A 61 0.25 8.07 -2.67
N VAL A 62 -0.05 8.89 -1.68
CA VAL A 62 0.46 10.26 -1.56
C VAL A 62 1.44 10.31 -0.40
N LYS A 63 2.63 10.86 -0.65
CA LYS A 63 3.70 11.06 0.35
C LYS A 63 4.31 12.45 0.21
N TYR A 64 5.10 12.85 1.20
CA TYR A 64 6.02 13.99 1.01
C TYR A 64 7.22 13.58 0.20
N VAL A 65 7.85 14.53 -0.47
CA VAL A 65 9.21 14.34 -1.00
C VAL A 65 10.15 14.07 0.17
N ASP A 66 10.94 13.00 0.07
CA ASP A 66 11.87 12.51 1.10
C ASP A 66 13.06 11.76 0.46
N THR A 67 13.91 11.11 1.25
CA THR A 67 15.07 10.34 0.73
C THR A 67 14.70 9.18 -0.20
N ALA A 68 13.45 8.71 -0.20
CA ALA A 68 13.02 7.65 -1.11
C ALA A 68 12.72 8.16 -2.52
N SER A 69 12.49 9.47 -2.70
CA SER A 69 11.95 10.04 -3.95
C SER A 69 12.83 9.77 -5.16
N ASN A 70 14.16 9.85 -5.05
CA ASN A 70 15.05 9.56 -6.19
C ASN A 70 15.02 8.08 -6.59
N ALA A 71 15.00 7.16 -5.61
CA ALA A 71 14.96 5.72 -5.85
C ALA A 71 13.60 5.28 -6.42
N ILE A 72 12.50 5.92 -5.99
CA ILE A 72 11.17 5.71 -6.57
C ILE A 72 11.14 6.15 -8.03
N LEU A 73 11.70 7.33 -8.34
CA LEU A 73 11.83 7.82 -9.72
C LEU A 73 12.67 6.86 -10.58
N GLU A 74 13.81 6.41 -10.07
CA GLU A 74 14.66 5.41 -10.75
C GLU A 74 13.89 4.12 -11.02
N ALA A 75 13.18 3.59 -10.01
CA ALA A 75 12.39 2.38 -10.16
C ALA A 75 11.29 2.54 -11.22
N CYS A 76 10.63 3.71 -11.27
CA CYS A 76 9.63 4.03 -12.28
C CYS A 76 10.24 4.11 -13.69
N CYS A 77 11.36 4.80 -13.86
CA CYS A 77 11.99 5.00 -15.17
C CYS A 77 12.64 3.72 -15.72
N THR A 78 13.19 2.88 -14.85
CA THR A 78 13.89 1.64 -15.25
C THR A 78 12.96 0.43 -15.31
N GLY A 79 11.76 0.52 -14.73
CA GLY A 79 10.87 -0.62 -14.52
C GLY A 79 11.40 -1.62 -13.48
N ALA A 80 12.33 -1.21 -12.62
CA ALA A 80 12.88 -2.06 -11.57
C ALA A 80 11.76 -2.54 -10.63
N ARG A 81 11.80 -3.83 -10.31
CA ARG A 81 10.79 -4.47 -9.46
C ARG A 81 11.30 -4.63 -8.04
N SER A 82 10.41 -4.43 -7.08
CA SER A 82 10.57 -4.92 -5.71
C SER A 82 9.87 -6.27 -5.56
N GLN A 83 10.39 -7.17 -4.72
CA GLN A 83 9.77 -8.46 -4.46
C GLN A 83 8.38 -8.31 -3.82
N ASN A 84 8.29 -7.39 -2.86
CA ASN A 84 7.06 -7.03 -2.17
C ASN A 84 7.07 -5.55 -1.78
N ALA A 85 5.91 -5.07 -1.34
CA ALA A 85 5.75 -3.79 -0.66
C ALA A 85 4.65 -3.92 0.38
N TYR A 86 4.74 -3.13 1.45
CA TYR A 86 3.80 -3.16 2.56
C TYR A 86 3.29 -1.77 2.87
N ILE A 87 1.99 -1.66 3.10
CA ILE A 87 1.37 -0.52 3.75
C ILE A 87 0.99 -0.96 5.16
N TYR A 88 1.47 -0.19 6.14
CA TYR A 88 1.12 -0.35 7.54
C TYR A 88 0.28 0.84 7.98
N VAL A 89 -0.82 0.58 8.68
CA VAL A 89 -1.55 1.59 9.44
C VAL A 89 -1.45 1.22 10.91
N THR A 90 -0.83 2.12 11.67
CA THR A 90 -0.40 1.88 13.04
C THR A 90 -1.16 2.81 13.97
N ASN A 91 -1.72 2.26 15.04
CA ASN A 91 -2.39 3.10 16.03
C ASN A 91 -1.37 3.86 16.90
N THR A 92 -1.78 5.00 17.44
CA THR A 92 -0.92 5.86 18.27
C THR A 92 -1.16 5.62 19.76
N THR A 93 -1.22 4.36 20.19
CA THR A 93 -1.33 4.01 21.62
C THR A 93 0.05 4.03 22.29
N LYS A 94 0.14 3.71 23.59
CA LYS A 94 1.43 3.55 24.28
C LYS A 94 2.27 2.40 23.72
N GLU A 95 1.61 1.38 23.16
CA GLU A 95 2.23 0.21 22.53
C GLU A 95 1.71 0.10 21.09
N PRO A 96 2.33 0.82 20.13
CA PRO A 96 1.82 0.92 18.76
C PRO A 96 1.70 -0.44 18.06
N THR A 97 0.52 -0.70 17.51
CA THR A 97 0.20 -1.94 16.78
C THR A 97 -0.29 -1.63 15.37
N ASP A 98 0.12 -2.46 14.41
CA ASP A 98 -0.30 -2.32 13.02
C ASP A 98 -1.62 -3.04 12.89
N PHE A 99 -2.71 -2.28 12.92
CA PHE A 99 -4.05 -2.85 12.90
C PHE A 99 -4.55 -3.10 11.48
N LEU A 100 -3.89 -2.50 10.47
CA LEU A 100 -4.10 -2.78 9.07
C LEU A 100 -2.75 -2.96 8.37
N THR A 101 -2.60 -4.08 7.69
CA THR A 101 -1.46 -4.38 6.81
C THR A 101 -1.97 -4.76 5.42
N VAL A 102 -1.48 -4.07 4.39
CA VAL A 102 -1.64 -4.46 2.99
C VAL A 102 -0.29 -4.89 2.46
N GLU A 103 -0.15 -6.14 2.06
CA GLU A 103 1.04 -6.67 1.41
C GLU A 103 0.78 -6.80 -0.09
N LEU A 104 1.69 -6.27 -0.89
CA LEU A 104 1.75 -6.39 -2.34
C LEU A 104 2.94 -7.28 -2.67
N SER A 105 2.78 -8.25 -3.58
CA SER A 105 3.81 -9.26 -3.88
C SER A 105 3.74 -9.74 -5.34
N GLU A 106 4.60 -10.71 -5.69
CA GLU A 106 4.74 -11.27 -7.04
C GLU A 106 5.22 -10.25 -8.08
N GLY A 107 6.13 -9.38 -7.64
CA GLY A 107 6.73 -8.29 -8.41
C GLY A 107 5.92 -7.00 -8.31
N VAL A 108 6.36 -6.10 -7.42
CA VAL A 108 5.79 -4.75 -7.26
C VAL A 108 6.57 -3.77 -8.14
N ILE A 109 5.87 -2.96 -8.92
CA ILE A 109 6.43 -1.99 -9.84
C ILE A 109 5.82 -0.62 -9.55
N VAL A 110 6.65 0.43 -9.57
CA VAL A 110 6.17 1.81 -9.61
C VAL A 110 5.76 2.13 -11.05
N THR A 111 4.46 2.31 -11.30
CA THR A 111 3.92 2.54 -12.65
C THR A 111 3.79 4.00 -13.02
N ALA A 112 3.71 4.88 -12.02
CA ALA A 112 3.69 6.32 -12.22
C ALA A 112 4.23 7.04 -10.99
N VAL A 113 4.78 8.23 -11.24
CA VAL A 113 5.15 9.24 -10.25
C VAL A 113 4.62 10.59 -10.73
N SER A 114 3.91 11.30 -9.86
CA SER A 114 3.38 12.63 -10.14
C SER A 114 3.75 13.57 -9.00
N ASN A 115 4.64 14.52 -9.29
CA ASN A 115 5.05 15.54 -8.34
C ASN A 115 4.09 16.72 -8.38
N SER A 116 3.70 17.22 -7.21
CA SER A 116 2.87 18.43 -7.10
C SER A 116 3.50 19.37 -6.07
N ALA A 117 3.64 20.63 -6.46
CA ALA A 117 4.17 21.69 -5.61
C ALA A 117 3.22 22.88 -5.66
N ASN A 118 2.68 23.27 -4.50
CA ASN A 118 1.84 24.46 -4.38
C ASN A 118 2.65 25.54 -3.64
N LEU A 119 2.77 26.73 -4.23
CA LEU A 119 3.29 27.89 -3.49
C LEU A 119 2.35 28.17 -2.31
N GLY A 120 2.85 27.99 -1.09
CA GLY A 120 2.09 28.14 0.16
C GLY A 120 1.78 26.84 0.90
N GLY A 121 2.14 25.66 0.36
CA GLY A 121 2.16 24.42 1.13
C GLY A 121 3.44 24.28 1.96
N ASP A 122 3.33 23.69 3.16
CA ASP A 122 4.48 23.53 4.08
C ASP A 122 5.56 22.58 3.53
N ARG A 123 5.18 21.58 2.72
CA ARG A 123 6.07 20.56 2.16
C ARG A 123 5.62 20.11 0.79
N LEU A 124 6.58 19.75 -0.06
CA LEU A 124 6.33 19.18 -1.39
C LEU A 124 5.75 17.77 -1.27
N THR A 125 4.75 17.45 -2.10
CA THR A 125 4.14 16.12 -2.15
C THR A 125 4.35 15.46 -3.50
N GLU A 126 4.34 14.14 -3.47
CA GLU A 126 4.36 13.30 -4.66
C GLU A 126 3.33 12.19 -4.52
N THR A 127 2.72 11.84 -5.65
CA THR A 127 1.82 10.70 -5.78
C THR A 127 2.53 9.60 -6.55
N ILE A 128 2.44 8.37 -6.06
CA ILE A 128 2.99 7.19 -6.72
C ILE A 128 1.90 6.14 -6.92
N TRP A 129 2.05 5.33 -7.96
CA TRP A 129 1.17 4.21 -8.27
C TRP A 129 1.96 2.91 -8.27
N LEU A 130 1.40 1.89 -7.62
CA LEU A 130 2.01 0.58 -7.49
C LEU A 130 1.14 -0.47 -8.18
N HIS A 131 1.78 -1.25 -9.06
CA HIS A 131 1.18 -2.43 -9.70
C HIS A 131 1.87 -3.70 -9.19
N PHE A 132 1.12 -4.79 -9.07
CA PHE A 132 1.56 -6.01 -8.39
C PHE A 132 0.79 -7.25 -8.87
N GLY A 133 1.34 -8.45 -8.63
CA GLY A 133 0.73 -9.70 -9.09
C GLY A 133 -0.17 -10.40 -8.07
N LYS A 134 0.03 -10.12 -6.78
CA LYS A 134 -0.69 -10.72 -5.66
C LYS A 134 -0.79 -9.74 -4.51
N PHE A 135 -1.86 -9.81 -3.74
CA PHE A 135 -1.98 -9.05 -2.50
C PHE A 135 -2.49 -9.89 -1.33
N SER A 136 -2.22 -9.40 -0.12
CA SER A 136 -2.85 -9.82 1.13
C SER A 136 -3.30 -8.59 1.92
N TYR A 137 -4.50 -8.65 2.47
CA TYR A 137 -5.10 -7.64 3.33
C TYR A 137 -5.34 -8.27 4.71
N GLN A 138 -4.82 -7.64 5.76
CA GLN A 138 -4.98 -8.09 7.13
C GLN A 138 -5.47 -6.94 8.00
N TYR A 139 -6.59 -7.14 8.69
CA TYR A 139 -7.16 -6.19 9.64
C TYR A 139 -7.33 -6.85 11.01
N GLN A 140 -6.74 -6.25 12.04
CA GLN A 140 -6.90 -6.63 13.43
C GLN A 140 -7.93 -5.68 14.07
N PRO A 141 -9.16 -6.14 14.38
CA PRO A 141 -10.09 -5.31 15.13
C PRO A 141 -9.50 -4.91 16.48
N GLN A 142 -9.85 -3.73 16.96
CA GLN A 142 -9.36 -3.17 18.22
C GLN A 142 -10.52 -2.81 19.14
N ASP A 143 -10.25 -2.78 20.44
CA ASP A 143 -11.15 -2.22 21.43
C ASP A 143 -11.01 -0.69 21.52
N GLU A 144 -11.74 -0.07 22.44
CA GLU A 144 -11.75 1.39 22.65
C GLU A 144 -10.38 1.94 23.08
N ASN A 145 -9.51 1.10 23.63
CA ASN A 145 -8.16 1.46 24.06
C ASN A 145 -7.12 1.20 22.96
N GLY A 146 -7.53 0.68 21.80
CA GLY A 146 -6.63 0.28 20.72
C GLY A 146 -5.91 -1.05 20.95
N ALA A 147 -6.34 -1.85 21.93
CA ALA A 147 -5.82 -3.20 22.13
C ALA A 147 -6.49 -4.18 21.14
N PRO A 148 -5.79 -5.25 20.72
CA PRO A 148 -6.38 -6.27 19.83
C PRO A 148 -7.66 -6.88 20.41
N LYS A 149 -8.72 -6.90 19.60
CA LYS A 149 -10.03 -7.48 19.93
C LYS A 149 -10.37 -8.59 18.95
N GLY A 150 -10.37 -9.83 19.45
CA GLY A 150 -10.65 -11.02 18.63
C GLY A 150 -9.55 -11.31 17.59
N GLY A 151 -9.84 -12.21 16.66
CA GLY A 151 -8.86 -12.65 15.66
C GLY A 151 -8.75 -11.75 14.42
N ILE A 152 -7.57 -11.80 13.79
CA ILE A 152 -7.24 -11.13 12.52
C ILE A 152 -8.25 -11.52 11.43
N LYS A 153 -8.71 -10.53 10.67
CA LYS A 153 -9.50 -10.69 9.45
C LYS A 153 -8.55 -10.60 8.27
N GLN A 154 -8.45 -11.66 7.48
CA GLN A 154 -7.49 -11.75 6.40
C GLN A 154 -8.10 -12.21 5.07
N PHE A 155 -7.57 -11.67 3.98
CA PHE A 155 -7.89 -12.08 2.62
C PHE A 155 -6.66 -11.92 1.73
N ALA A 156 -6.39 -12.92 0.88
CA ALA A 156 -5.31 -12.86 -0.10
C ALA A 156 -5.81 -13.31 -1.47
N TYR A 157 -5.27 -12.72 -2.53
CA TYR A 157 -5.69 -12.98 -3.90
C TYR A 157 -4.50 -12.95 -4.85
N ASP A 158 -4.38 -14.01 -5.66
CA ASP A 158 -3.44 -14.10 -6.78
C ASP A 158 -4.16 -13.57 -8.03
N ILE A 159 -3.74 -12.39 -8.48
CA ILE A 159 -4.40 -11.67 -9.59
C ILE A 159 -4.15 -12.42 -10.90
N LYS A 160 -2.94 -12.93 -11.10
CA LYS A 160 -2.55 -13.66 -12.32
C LYS A 160 -3.35 -14.95 -12.48
N LYS A 161 -3.57 -15.67 -11.38
CA LYS A 161 -4.36 -16.92 -11.38
C LYS A 161 -5.85 -16.68 -11.21
N ALA A 162 -6.26 -15.47 -10.84
CA ALA A 162 -7.62 -15.09 -10.50
C ALA A 162 -8.25 -15.98 -9.39
N VAL A 163 -7.48 -16.34 -8.37
CA VAL A 163 -7.92 -17.21 -7.26
C VAL A 163 -7.60 -16.61 -5.89
N LYS A 164 -8.39 -16.99 -4.89
CA LYS A 164 -8.04 -16.78 -3.48
C LYS A 164 -6.72 -17.50 -3.20
N ALA A 165 -5.79 -16.79 -2.55
CA ALA A 165 -4.47 -17.28 -2.21
C ALA A 165 -4.36 -17.73 -0.74
#